data_AF-B8GMM2-F1
#
_entry.id   AF-B8GMM2-F1
#
_cell.length_a   1.000
_cell.length_b   1.000
_cell.length_c   1.000
_cell.angle_alpha   90.00
_cell.angle_beta   90.00
_cell.angle_gamma   90.00
#
_symmetry.space_group_name_H-M   'P 1'
#
loop_
_entity.id
_entity.type
_entity.pdbx_description
1 polymer ?
#
loop_
_entity_poly.entity_id
_entity_poly.type
_entity_poly.pdbx_seq_one_letter_code
_entity_poly.pdbx_strand_id
1 'polypeptide(L)'
;MRLRLVGFGVLFLAVLISAFGVIYSKHHSRSLFMALQVELAERDSLNVEWGQLQLEQSTWATHGRIEETARQRLNMTLPNAGNTVILLD
;
A
#
# COMPACT_ATOMS: atom_id res chain seq x y z
N MET A 1 5.72 46.55 -44.67
CA MET A 1 4.43 46.34 -43.97
C MET A 1 3.98 44.87 -44.00
N ARG A 2 3.78 44.27 -45.19
CA ARG A 2 3.29 42.88 -45.36
C ARG A 2 4.08 41.80 -44.60
N LEU A 3 5.42 41.83 -44.63
CA LEU A 3 6.25 40.81 -43.97
C LEU A 3 6.08 40.79 -42.44
N ARG A 4 5.83 41.97 -41.82
CA ARG A 4 5.62 42.09 -40.37
C ARG A 4 4.28 41.48 -39.96
N LEU A 5 3.23 41.69 -40.75
CA LEU A 5 1.91 41.10 -40.51
C LEU A 5 1.93 39.57 -40.59
N VAL A 6 2.63 39.01 -41.58
CA VAL A 6 2.81 37.56 -41.69
C VAL A 6 3.57 37.02 -40.48
N GLY A 7 4.65 37.70 -40.06
CA GLY A 7 5.40 37.33 -38.86
C GLY A 7 4.53 37.30 -37.59
N PHE A 8 3.70 38.32 -37.37
CA PHE A 8 2.77 38.34 -36.23
C PHE A 8 1.71 37.23 -36.29
N GLY A 9 1.18 36.93 -37.48
CA GLY A 9 0.22 35.84 -37.65
C GLY A 9 0.81 34.46 -37.32
N VAL A 10 2.05 34.21 -37.76
CA VAL A 10 2.77 32.97 -37.43
C VAL A 10 3.02 32.87 -35.93
N LEU A 11 3.47 33.95 -35.29
CA LEU A 11 3.74 33.96 -33.86
C LEU A 11 2.48 33.73 -33.04
N PHE A 12 1.36 34.34 -33.46
CA PHE A 12 0.06 34.14 -32.84
C PHE A 12 -0.41 32.69 -32.93
N LEU A 13 -0.30 32.08 -34.12
CA LEU A 13 -0.61 30.66 -34.32
C LEU A 13 0.29 29.75 -33.49
N ALA A 14 1.59 30.03 -33.41
CA ALA A 14 2.54 29.27 -32.60
C ALA A 14 2.17 29.30 -31.11
N VAL A 15 1.78 30.47 -30.59
CA VAL A 15 1.31 30.62 -29.21
C VAL A 15 0.02 29.85 -28.96
N LEU A 16 -0.94 29.92 -29.88
CA LEU A 16 -2.19 29.16 -29.76
C LEU A 16 -1.94 27.65 -29.73
N ILE A 17 -1.14 27.13 -30.66
CA ILE A 17 -0.79 25.70 -30.72
C ILE A 17 -0.11 25.28 -29.42
N SER A 18 0.84 26.08 -28.92
CA SER A 18 1.50 25.83 -27.63
C SER A 18 0.50 25.79 -26.47
N ALA A 19 -0.41 26.76 -26.38
CA ALA A 19 -1.42 26.83 -25.33
C ALA A 19 -2.31 25.58 -25.32
N PHE A 20 -2.82 25.16 -26.49
CA PHE A 20 -3.59 23.92 -26.60
C PHE A 20 -2.77 22.69 -26.23
N GLY A 21 -1.51 22.62 -26.64
CA GLY A 21 -0.59 21.54 -26.28
C GLY A 21 -0.41 21.41 -24.76
N VAL A 22 -0.21 22.53 -24.06
CA VAL A 22 -0.08 22.55 -22.59
C VAL A 22 -1.37 22.09 -21.92
N ILE A 23 -2.53 22.58 -22.38
CA ILE A 23 -3.84 22.19 -21.82
C ILE A 23 -4.07 20.69 -22.00
N TYR A 24 -3.80 20.16 -23.19
CA TYR A 24 -3.94 18.74 -23.49
C TYR A 24 -3.01 17.89 -22.63
N SER A 25 -1.73 18.25 -22.56
CA SER A 25 -0.74 17.54 -21.74
C SER A 25 -1.14 17.53 -20.26
N LYS A 26 -1.59 18.67 -19.73
CA LYS A 26 -2.04 18.77 -18.33
C LYS A 26 -3.29 17.93 -18.07
N HIS A 27 -4.25 17.92 -18.99
CA HIS A 27 -5.45 17.11 -18.86
C HIS A 27 -5.13 15.62 -18.89
N HIS A 28 -4.30 15.19 -19.85
CA HIS A 28 -3.88 13.80 -19.98
C HIS A 28 -3.10 13.33 -18.75
N SER A 29 -2.17 14.16 -18.25
CA SER A 29 -1.41 13.88 -17.03
C SER A 29 -2.32 13.71 -15.82
N ARG A 30 -3.34 14.57 -15.68
CA ARG A 30 -4.31 14.48 -14.59
C ARG A 30 -5.14 13.19 -14.67
N SER A 31 -5.55 12.78 -15.86
CA SER A 31 -6.31 11.54 -16.05
C SER A 31 -5.47 10.30 -15.69
N LEU A 32 -4.23 10.23 -16.18
CA LEU A 32 -3.29 9.15 -15.83
C LEU A 32 -3.00 9.10 -14.34
N PHE A 33 -2.80 10.27 -13.72
CA PHE A 33 -2.57 10.35 -12.28
C PHE A 33 -3.77 9.85 -11.48
N MET A 34 -5.00 10.20 -11.89
CA MET A 34 -6.21 9.69 -11.24
C MET A 34 -6.32 8.17 -11.33
N ALA A 35 -6.04 7.59 -12.51
CA ALA A 35 -6.06 6.14 -12.68
C ALA A 35 -5.03 5.45 -11.76
N LEU A 36 -3.81 5.99 -11.68
CA LEU A 36 -2.79 5.48 -10.77
C LEU A 36 -3.23 5.55 -9.30
N GLN A 37 -3.86 6.64 -8.89
CA GLN A 37 -4.30 6.82 -7.51
C GLN A 37 -5.41 5.83 -7.11
N VAL A 38 -6.26 5.40 -8.06
CA VAL A 38 -7.29 4.38 -7.80
C VAL A 38 -6.64 3.03 -7.49
N GLU A 39 -5.70 2.59 -8.32
CA GLU A 39 -4.98 1.33 -8.12
C GLU A 39 -4.17 1.33 -6.82
N LEU A 40 -3.53 2.45 -6.49
CA LEU A 40 -2.81 2.60 -5.22
C LEU A 40 -3.74 2.51 -4.02
N ALA A 41 -4.94 3.10 -4.09
CA ALA A 41 -5.92 3.03 -3.03
C ALA A 41 -6.41 1.59 -2.80
N GLU A 42 -6.61 0.82 -3.86
CA GLU A 42 -6.95 -0.61 -3.77
C GLU A 42 -5.81 -1.44 -3.17
N ARG A 43 -4.57 -1.20 -3.62
CA ARG A 43 -3.40 -1.87 -3.04
C ARG A 43 -3.27 -1.57 -1.54
N ASP A 44 -3.47 -0.32 -1.15
CA ASP A 44 -3.34 0.09 0.25
C ASP A 44 -4.47 -0.51 1.11
N SER A 45 -5.70 -0.64 0.59
CA SER A 45 -6.78 -1.33 1.31
C SER A 45 -6.49 -2.82 1.51
N LEU A 46 -6.00 -3.50 0.48
CA LEU A 46 -5.58 -4.91 0.58
C LEU A 46 -4.43 -5.10 1.59
N ASN A 47 -3.50 -4.16 1.66
CA ASN A 47 -2.40 -4.23 2.63
C ASN A 47 -2.89 -4.06 4.07
N VAL A 48 -3.90 -3.21 4.29
CA VAL A 48 -4.55 -3.08 5.60
C VAL A 48 -5.25 -4.38 5.99
N GLU A 49 -6.01 -4.97 5.07
CA GLU A 49 -6.70 -6.25 5.29
C GLU A 49 -5.68 -7.37 5.60
N TRP A 50 -4.60 -7.45 4.84
CA TRP A 50 -3.51 -8.39 5.09
C TRP A 50 -2.92 -8.22 6.50
N GLY A 51 -2.67 -6.97 6.92
CA GLY A 51 -2.20 -6.67 8.27
C GLY A 51 -3.17 -7.14 9.36
N GLN A 52 -4.49 -6.96 9.15
CA GLN A 52 -5.52 -7.46 10.07
C GLN A 52 -5.50 -8.98 10.14
N LEU A 53 -5.49 -9.66 9.00
CA LEU A 53 -5.42 -11.12 8.93
C LEU A 53 -4.17 -11.68 9.62
N GLN A 54 -3.02 -11.00 9.50
CA GLN A 54 -1.79 -11.40 10.16
C GLN A 54 -1.88 -11.25 11.70
N LEU A 55 -2.57 -10.22 12.19
CA LEU A 55 -2.86 -10.07 13.62
C LEU A 55 -3.84 -11.14 14.12
N GLU A 56 -4.85 -11.47 13.34
CA GLU A 56 -5.76 -12.59 13.64
C GLU A 56 -4.98 -13.91 13.71
N GLN A 57 -4.13 -14.21 12.72
CA GLN A 57 -3.32 -15.43 12.72
C GLN A 57 -2.35 -15.50 13.90
N SER A 58 -1.68 -14.41 14.26
CA SER A 58 -0.76 -14.41 15.41
C SER A 58 -1.48 -14.67 16.73
N THR A 59 -2.75 -14.28 16.85
CA THR A 59 -3.60 -14.60 18.01
C THR A 59 -3.94 -16.09 18.08
N TRP A 60 -4.13 -16.75 16.94
CA TRP A 60 -4.42 -18.19 16.87
C TRP A 60 -3.17 -19.08 16.95
N ALA A 61 -2.02 -18.55 16.55
CA ALA A 61 -0.76 -19.28 16.48
C ALA A 61 0.03 -19.30 17.80
N THR A 62 -0.25 -18.39 18.74
CA THR A 62 0.71 -18.17 19.83
C THR A 62 0.69 -19.27 20.90
N HIS A 63 -0.26 -19.45 21.81
CA HIS A 63 -0.05 -20.41 22.93
C HIS A 63 -1.28 -21.21 23.37
N GLY A 64 -2.50 -20.67 23.24
CA GLY A 64 -3.70 -21.28 23.84
C GLY A 64 -4.05 -22.67 23.28
N ARG A 65 -3.96 -22.87 21.96
CA ARG A 65 -4.36 -24.15 21.34
C ARG A 65 -3.37 -25.29 21.61
N ILE A 66 -2.07 -24.97 21.68
CA ILE A 66 -1.03 -25.94 22.00
C ILE A 66 -1.11 -26.28 23.49
N GLU A 67 -1.27 -25.29 24.36
CA GLU A 67 -1.40 -25.51 25.81
C GLU A 67 -2.67 -26.31 26.15
N GLU A 68 -3.80 -25.99 25.53
CA GLU A 68 -5.05 -26.72 25.74
C GLU A 68 -4.97 -28.15 25.19
N THR A 69 -4.38 -28.35 24.00
CA THR A 69 -4.16 -29.70 23.45
C THR A 69 -3.18 -30.49 24.32
N ALA A 70 -2.11 -29.88 24.84
CA ALA A 70 -1.15 -30.53 25.72
C ALA A 70 -1.76 -30.88 27.09
N ARG A 71 -2.59 -30.00 27.66
CA ARG A 71 -3.30 -30.27 28.91
C ARG A 71 -4.34 -31.37 28.74
N GLN A 72 -5.13 -31.33 27.67
CA GLN A 72 -6.24 -32.27 27.45
C GLN A 72 -5.79 -33.64 26.90
N ARG A 73 -4.82 -33.68 25.96
CA ARG A 73 -4.35 -34.94 25.35
C ARG A 73 -3.13 -35.54 26.02
N LEU A 74 -2.26 -34.73 26.62
CA LEU A 74 -1.01 -35.19 27.23
C LEU A 74 -1.04 -35.10 28.77
N ASN A 75 -2.15 -34.67 29.38
CA ASN A 75 -2.30 -34.46 30.83
C ASN A 75 -1.17 -33.58 31.43
N MET A 76 -0.60 -32.67 30.63
CA MET A 76 0.49 -31.81 31.11
C MET A 76 -0.04 -30.79 32.11
N THR A 77 0.64 -30.67 33.26
CA THR A 77 0.37 -29.69 34.32
C THR A 77 1.53 -28.71 34.41
N LEU A 78 1.27 -27.47 34.86
CA LEU A 78 2.33 -26.50 35.07
C LEU A 78 3.22 -26.97 36.24
N PRO A 79 4.54 -27.12 36.04
CA PRO A 79 5.44 -27.55 37.10
C PRO A 79 5.50 -26.47 38.19
N ASN A 80 5.40 -26.90 39.45
CA ASN A 80 5.48 -26.02 40.62
C ASN A 80 6.95 -25.64 40.89
N ALA A 81 7.21 -24.48 41.50
CA ALA A 81 8.56 -23.90 41.63
C ALA A 81 9.60 -24.82 42.34
N GLY A 82 9.13 -25.83 43.08
CA GLY A 82 10.00 -26.84 43.70
C GLY A 82 10.48 -27.98 42.78
N ASN A 83 10.03 -28.03 41.52
CA ASN A 83 10.31 -29.15 40.60
C ASN A 83 11.08 -28.72 39.33
N THR A 84 11.67 -27.53 39.33
CA THR A 84 12.43 -26.99 38.20
C THR A 84 13.93 -27.00 38.52
N VAL A 85 14.71 -27.76 37.74
CA VAL A 85 16.18 -27.73 37.80
C VAL A 85 16.67 -26.83 36.67
N ILE A 86 17.29 -25.71 37.03
CA ILE A 86 17.93 -24.82 36.06
C ILE A 86 19.33 -25.38 35.79
N LEU A 87 19.54 -25.91 34.59
CA LEU A 87 20.87 -26.24 34.10
C LEU A 87 21.54 -24.92 33.68
N LEU A 88 22.49 -24.45 34.48
CA LEU A 88 23.47 -23.47 34.02
C LEU A 88 24.59 -24.25 33.33
N ASP A 89 24.76 -24.05 32.03
CA ASP A 89 25.96 -24.45 31.29
C ASP A 89 27.06 -23.39 31.46
#